data_AF-A0A819K3D3-F1
#
_entry.id   AF-A0A819K3D3-F1
#
_cell.length_a   1.000
_cell.length_b   1.000
_cell.length_c   1.000
_cell.angle_alpha   90.00
_cell.angle_beta   90.00
_cell.angle_gamma   90.00
#
_symmetry.space_group_name_H-M   'P 1'
#
loop_
_entity.id
_entity.type
_entity.pdbx_description
1 polymer ?
#
loop_
_entity_poly.entity_id
_entity_poly.type
_entity_poly.pdbx_seq_one_letter_code
_entity_poly.pdbx_strand_id
1 'polypeptide(L)'
;MYEVDFDLQISNLREEAYLSVESVGRVQVSRIVLLDGVRQLLINRLMRDRLHLDVDINHMSLCNIGPGNSDFVPNPDLYQSLQDVVLRQYRGDQWQGYYYVTPIFVPDLPWDIVLGSNHFHRLGVEWNSEIKHQFLYWLVFDSFGRYEKRAKRKLKCMNDQKDGEYYAIIIGTGFSGLGSAIKLNKLGIDNYIVIERYGHVGGTWYANKYPGCACDVPSNLYSFSFEPNPKWSHYFSRQPEIAEYLEYCTDKYNIRRHIHFNTNVTQLKWIEEQKLWQVTIQSNNQEKQLFARIIIAATGPLSSASYPTDIPGIDKFEGQMCHTSEWDKTIDFKNKRVAVIGTGASAIQVVPEIQQMNVSQLFVFQRTPPWIIPRVDRRVSNFEKRLLTYFPIIQKLIRRSLYWSREALILSFAYRWPIRYVNEELVRSNLNREIKDIELRKKVIPTWDFGCKRVLISSDWYSTLQKSNVKLITNRIKQIKSHSIITYDGDEYPVDIIIWS
;
A
#
# COMPACT_ATOMS: atom_id res chain seq x y z
N MET A 1 -32.58 16.21 -43.19
CA MET A 1 -31.93 16.86 -44.34
C MET A 1 -31.90 18.34 -44.04
N TYR A 2 -30.76 18.82 -43.55
CA TYR A 2 -30.10 20.11 -43.79
C TYR A 2 -29.08 20.33 -42.67
N GLU A 3 -27.84 20.45 -43.12
CA GLU A 3 -26.61 20.75 -42.38
C GLU A 3 -26.44 22.27 -42.42
N VAL A 4 -26.03 22.89 -41.30
CA VAL A 4 -25.49 24.25 -41.30
C VAL A 4 -24.32 24.28 -40.31
N ASP A 5 -23.12 24.36 -40.88
CA ASP A 5 -21.88 24.71 -40.22
C ASP A 5 -21.84 26.20 -39.87
N PHE A 6 -21.30 26.54 -38.70
CA PHE A 6 -20.62 27.82 -38.51
C PHE A 6 -19.33 27.63 -37.69
N ASP A 7 -18.23 27.86 -38.40
CA ASP A 7 -16.88 28.11 -37.89
C ASP A 7 -16.79 29.58 -37.44
N LEU A 8 -16.32 29.87 -36.21
CA LEU A 8 -15.66 31.15 -35.95
C LEU A 8 -14.73 31.19 -34.73
N GLN A 9 -13.67 31.95 -34.96
CA GLN A 9 -12.37 32.06 -34.29
C GLN A 9 -12.38 32.60 -32.86
N ILE A 10 -11.33 32.18 -32.14
CA ILE A 10 -10.89 32.61 -30.81
C ILE A 10 -10.60 34.13 -30.79
N SER A 11 -11.13 34.83 -29.79
CA SER A 11 -10.54 36.07 -29.30
C SER A 11 -10.66 36.16 -27.76
N ASN A 12 -9.61 36.66 -27.13
CA ASN A 12 -9.44 36.72 -25.68
C ASN A 12 -10.48 37.62 -24.98
N LEU A 13 -10.81 37.20 -23.74
CA LEU A 13 -11.24 37.97 -22.55
C LEU A 13 -12.68 37.76 -22.07
N ARG A 14 -12.73 37.31 -20.80
CA ARG A 14 -13.61 37.68 -19.68
C ARG A 14 -15.14 37.70 -19.88
N GLU A 15 -15.78 37.09 -18.87
CA GLU A 15 -17.18 37.22 -18.45
C GLU A 15 -18.24 36.45 -19.26
N GLU A 16 -18.97 35.63 -18.49
CA GLU A 16 -20.32 35.09 -18.69
C GLU A 16 -20.77 34.66 -20.10
N ALA A 17 -20.92 33.34 -20.29
CA ALA A 17 -21.72 32.79 -21.38
C ALA A 17 -22.90 31.98 -20.82
N TYR A 18 -24.11 32.48 -21.07
CA TYR A 18 -25.37 31.77 -20.95
C TYR A 18 -25.59 30.91 -22.21
N LEU A 19 -26.10 29.69 -22.05
CA LEU A 19 -26.55 28.84 -23.16
C LEU A 19 -28.01 28.44 -22.92
N SER A 20 -28.86 28.83 -23.89
CA SER A 20 -30.29 28.59 -23.98
C SER A 20 -30.62 27.17 -24.43
N VAL A 21 -31.84 26.74 -24.11
CA VAL A 21 -32.34 25.36 -24.16
C VAL A 21 -33.33 25.21 -25.32
N GLU A 22 -33.37 24.05 -25.96
CA GLU A 22 -34.59 23.56 -26.63
C GLU A 22 -34.97 22.15 -26.11
N SER A 23 -36.14 22.13 -25.43
CA SER A 23 -37.12 21.04 -25.20
C SER A 23 -36.61 19.63 -24.82
N VAL A 24 -37.01 18.97 -23.73
CA VAL A 24 -38.32 18.90 -23.04
C VAL A 24 -38.09 18.53 -21.55
N GLY A 25 -38.75 19.24 -20.63
CA GLY A 25 -39.03 18.81 -19.25
C GLY A 25 -37.96 19.06 -18.17
N ARG A 26 -37.77 20.31 -17.71
CA ARG A 26 -36.87 20.65 -16.58
C ARG A 26 -37.61 20.82 -15.26
N VAL A 27 -37.10 20.18 -14.20
CA VAL A 27 -37.18 20.67 -12.83
C VAL A 27 -36.09 21.73 -12.65
N GLN A 28 -36.45 22.90 -12.14
CA GLN A 28 -35.54 24.03 -11.93
C GLN A 28 -34.84 23.89 -10.58
N VAL A 29 -33.55 23.51 -10.57
CA VAL A 29 -32.69 23.59 -9.38
C VAL A 29 -31.73 24.76 -9.59
N SER A 30 -31.97 25.87 -8.88
CA SER A 30 -31.29 27.15 -9.10
C SER A 30 -29.95 27.30 -8.35
N ARG A 31 -29.45 26.27 -7.65
CA ARG A 31 -28.11 26.30 -7.03
C ARG A 31 -27.60 24.90 -6.69
N ILE A 32 -26.45 24.54 -7.26
CA ILE A 32 -25.58 23.45 -6.75
C ILE A 32 -24.37 24.13 -6.13
N VAL A 33 -24.20 24.00 -4.81
CA VAL A 33 -23.00 24.51 -4.12
C VAL A 33 -21.97 23.39 -4.10
N LEU A 34 -21.03 23.43 -5.04
CA LEU A 34 -19.84 22.59 -5.00
C LEU A 34 -18.78 23.28 -4.13
N LEU A 35 -18.17 22.54 -3.21
CA LEU A 35 -16.99 23.01 -2.47
C LEU A 35 -15.88 23.34 -3.49
N ASP A 36 -15.28 24.53 -3.39
CA ASP A 36 -14.39 25.11 -4.41
C ASP A 36 -13.23 24.17 -4.83
N GLY A 37 -12.69 23.36 -3.92
CA GLY A 37 -11.64 22.39 -4.23
C GLY A 37 -12.09 21.24 -5.15
N VAL A 38 -13.33 20.75 -4.98
CA VAL A 38 -13.92 19.69 -5.82
C VAL A 38 -14.25 20.25 -7.20
N ARG A 39 -14.75 21.49 -7.25
CA ARG A 39 -15.04 22.20 -8.50
C ARG A 39 -13.77 22.37 -9.34
N GLN A 40 -12.66 22.77 -8.74
CA GLN A 40 -11.41 23.03 -9.47
C GLN A 40 -10.71 21.74 -9.96
N LEU A 41 -10.74 20.67 -9.17
CA LEU A 41 -10.22 19.36 -9.57
C LEU A 41 -11.03 18.74 -10.71
N LEU A 42 -12.36 18.89 -10.68
CA LEU A 42 -13.24 18.40 -11.73
C LEU A 42 -13.04 19.20 -13.03
N ILE A 43 -13.00 20.54 -12.95
CA ILE A 43 -12.75 21.42 -14.10
C ILE A 43 -11.38 21.13 -14.73
N ASN A 44 -10.32 21.03 -13.93
CA ASN A 44 -8.98 20.76 -14.44
C ASN A 44 -8.88 19.39 -15.15
N ARG A 45 -9.64 18.39 -14.70
CA ARG A 45 -9.65 17.05 -15.31
C ARG A 45 -10.48 17.00 -16.58
N LEU A 46 -11.65 17.65 -16.59
CA LEU A 46 -12.52 17.78 -17.76
C LEU A 46 -11.84 18.56 -18.89
N MET A 47 -11.15 19.64 -18.55
CA MET A 47 -10.39 20.48 -19.49
C MET A 47 -9.16 19.77 -20.08
N ARG A 48 -8.49 18.91 -19.29
CA ARG A 48 -7.30 18.17 -19.74
C ARG A 48 -7.63 17.05 -20.72
N ASP A 49 -8.80 16.42 -20.56
CA ASP A 49 -9.15 15.19 -21.29
C ASP A 49 -10.25 15.40 -22.37
N ARG A 50 -10.73 16.64 -22.59
CA ARG A 50 -11.86 17.01 -23.49
C ARG A 50 -13.10 16.13 -23.25
N LEU A 51 -13.48 15.97 -21.99
CA LEU A 51 -14.61 15.13 -21.58
C LEU A 51 -15.87 15.96 -21.36
N HIS A 52 -17.03 15.41 -21.72
CA HIS A 52 -18.34 15.96 -21.42
C HIS A 52 -19.03 15.13 -20.33
N LEU A 53 -19.84 15.78 -19.48
CA LEU A 53 -20.55 15.18 -18.35
C LEU A 53 -22.05 15.39 -18.56
N ASP A 54 -22.81 14.30 -18.45
CA ASP A 54 -24.26 14.33 -18.45
C ASP A 54 -24.77 13.87 -17.08
N VAL A 55 -25.71 14.63 -16.51
CA VAL A 55 -26.21 14.42 -15.13
C VAL A 55 -27.67 13.97 -15.22
N ASP A 56 -27.92 12.71 -14.92
CA ASP A 56 -29.24 12.10 -14.96
C ASP A 56 -29.78 11.98 -13.53
N ILE A 57 -30.87 12.70 -13.22
CA ILE A 57 -31.51 12.71 -11.89
C ILE A 57 -32.86 12.00 -12.03
N ASN A 58 -32.92 10.71 -11.69
CA ASN A 58 -34.16 9.95 -11.75
C ASN A 58 -35.00 10.09 -10.46
N HIS A 59 -36.22 10.59 -10.66
CA HIS A 59 -37.41 10.62 -9.78
C HIS A 59 -37.24 10.87 -8.27
N MET A 60 -37.53 12.10 -7.85
CA MET A 60 -38.06 12.37 -6.51
C MET A 60 -39.40 13.12 -6.61
N SER A 61 -40.45 12.50 -6.11
CA SER A 61 -41.75 13.13 -5.87
C SER A 61 -41.63 14.03 -4.64
N LEU A 62 -41.73 15.34 -4.81
CA LEU A 62 -41.83 16.29 -3.69
C LEU A 62 -43.14 17.05 -3.80
N CYS A 63 -44.00 16.88 -2.80
CA CYS A 63 -45.20 17.69 -2.60
C CYS A 63 -44.79 19.16 -2.34
N ASN A 64 -45.46 20.07 -3.04
CA ASN A 64 -45.39 21.52 -2.84
C ASN A 64 -45.76 21.91 -1.39
N ILE A 65 -44.92 22.69 -0.72
CA ILE A 65 -45.35 23.51 0.43
C ILE A 65 -44.71 24.90 0.28
N GLY A 66 -45.56 25.92 0.16
CA GLY A 66 -45.19 27.33 0.03
C GLY A 66 -44.68 27.95 1.34
N PRO A 67 -44.24 29.22 1.29
CA PRO A 67 -43.59 29.86 2.42
C PRO A 67 -44.62 30.27 3.48
N GLY A 68 -44.53 29.66 4.67
CA GLY A 68 -45.25 30.12 5.85
C GLY A 68 -45.97 29.01 6.59
N ASN A 69 -45.26 28.32 7.48
CA ASN A 69 -45.76 27.92 8.80
C ASN A 69 -44.60 27.32 9.60
N SER A 70 -44.44 27.79 10.83
CA SER A 70 -43.30 27.58 11.72
C SER A 70 -43.45 26.34 12.61
N ASP A 71 -44.04 25.27 12.12
CA ASP A 71 -44.17 24.01 12.85
C ASP A 71 -43.88 22.84 11.93
N PHE A 72 -42.67 22.28 12.03
CA PHE A 72 -42.30 21.04 11.35
C PHE A 72 -41.75 20.02 12.35
N VAL A 73 -42.47 18.92 12.55
CA VAL A 73 -41.96 17.70 13.15
C VAL A 73 -41.26 16.91 12.03
N PRO A 74 -39.98 16.53 12.16
CA PRO A 74 -39.28 15.85 11.06
C PRO A 74 -39.87 14.46 10.83
N ASN A 75 -40.30 14.18 9.61
CA ASN A 75 -40.59 12.81 9.16
C ASN A 75 -39.25 12.08 8.87
N PRO A 76 -38.90 10.99 9.60
CA PRO A 76 -37.63 10.28 9.44
C PRO A 76 -37.42 9.65 8.06
N ASP A 77 -38.48 9.41 7.30
CA ASP A 77 -38.40 8.71 6.01
C ASP A 77 -37.83 9.60 4.88
N LEU A 78 -37.83 10.94 5.06
CA LEU A 78 -37.25 11.86 4.08
C LEU A 78 -35.72 11.84 4.03
N TYR A 79 -35.06 11.31 5.07
CA TYR A 79 -33.60 11.24 5.13
C TYR A 79 -33.00 10.08 4.32
N GLN A 80 -33.83 9.18 3.79
CA GLN A 80 -33.35 8.02 3.00
C GLN A 80 -33.32 8.25 1.49
N SER A 81 -33.92 9.33 0.95
CA SER A 81 -34.12 9.46 -0.51
C SER A 81 -33.07 10.27 -1.27
N LEU A 82 -32.00 10.76 -0.64
CA LEU A 82 -30.86 11.37 -1.33
C LEU A 82 -29.67 10.39 -1.37
N GLN A 83 -29.81 9.32 -2.15
CA GLN A 83 -28.70 8.42 -2.44
C GLN A 83 -28.33 8.53 -3.93
N ASP A 84 -27.04 8.82 -4.13
CA ASP A 84 -26.25 8.72 -5.35
C ASP A 84 -26.53 9.69 -6.49
N VAL A 85 -25.66 10.70 -6.62
CA VAL A 85 -25.48 11.38 -7.91
C VAL A 85 -24.62 10.46 -8.78
N VAL A 86 -25.24 9.90 -9.81
CA VAL A 86 -24.59 9.04 -10.80
C VAL A 86 -24.12 9.91 -11.96
N LEU A 87 -22.81 10.05 -12.11
CA LEU A 87 -22.21 10.79 -13.21
C LEU A 87 -21.85 9.81 -14.34
N ARG A 88 -22.33 10.07 -15.55
CA ARG A 88 -22.01 9.27 -16.74
C ARG A 88 -20.84 9.90 -17.48
N GLN A 89 -19.81 9.11 -17.78
CA GLN A 89 -18.63 9.57 -18.51
C GLN A 89 -18.75 9.21 -20.00
N TYR A 90 -18.48 10.19 -20.86
CA TYR A 90 -18.39 10.01 -22.31
C TYR A 90 -17.09 10.59 -22.86
N ARG A 91 -16.59 10.01 -23.95
CA ARG A 91 -15.49 10.54 -24.77
C ARG A 91 -15.97 10.66 -26.20
N GLY A 92 -16.32 11.87 -26.64
CA GLY A 92 -17.23 12.04 -27.78
C GLY A 92 -18.59 11.43 -27.44
N ASP A 93 -19.20 10.70 -28.37
CA ASP A 93 -20.50 10.01 -28.15
C ASP A 93 -20.35 8.62 -27.53
N GLN A 94 -19.12 8.16 -27.24
CA GLN A 94 -18.89 6.82 -26.69
C GLN A 94 -18.89 6.81 -25.17
N TRP A 95 -19.82 6.02 -24.59
CA TRP A 95 -19.95 5.78 -23.16
C TRP A 95 -18.72 5.08 -22.57
N GLN A 96 -18.24 5.56 -21.42
CA GLN A 96 -17.01 5.09 -20.78
C GLN A 96 -17.22 4.51 -19.37
N GLY A 97 -18.34 4.80 -18.69
CA GLY A 97 -18.61 4.28 -17.36
C GLY A 97 -19.41 5.23 -16.46
N TYR A 98 -19.61 4.80 -15.20
CA TYR A 98 -20.28 5.55 -14.15
C TYR A 98 -19.31 5.97 -13.04
N TYR A 99 -19.52 7.15 -12.46
CA TYR A 99 -18.96 7.55 -11.17
C TYR A 99 -20.07 7.75 -10.16
N TYR A 100 -19.87 7.24 -8.96
CA TYR A 100 -20.74 7.47 -7.81
C TYR A 100 -20.14 8.55 -6.94
N VAL A 101 -20.89 9.63 -6.71
CA VAL A 101 -20.51 10.68 -5.77
C VAL A 101 -21.37 10.53 -4.52
N THR A 102 -20.76 10.05 -3.45
CA THR A 102 -21.43 9.93 -2.14
C THR A 102 -21.25 11.24 -1.35
N PRO A 103 -22.31 11.98 -1.03
CA PRO A 103 -22.19 13.14 -0.15
C PRO A 103 -21.87 12.70 1.29
N ILE A 104 -20.87 13.34 1.90
CA ILE A 104 -20.55 13.15 3.33
C ILE A 104 -21.44 14.09 4.14
N PHE A 105 -22.43 13.55 4.83
CA PHE A 105 -23.22 14.29 5.83
C PHE A 105 -22.45 14.41 7.14
N VAL A 106 -22.30 15.63 7.65
CA VAL A 106 -21.76 15.92 8.99
C VAL A 106 -22.92 16.37 9.88
N PRO A 107 -23.39 15.55 10.85
CA PRO A 107 -24.36 16.02 11.83
C PRO A 107 -23.65 16.75 12.98
N ASP A 108 -24.26 17.85 13.44
CA ASP A 108 -23.96 18.63 14.66
C ASP A 108 -23.02 19.86 14.51
N LEU A 109 -23.46 20.91 13.80
CA LEU A 109 -23.03 22.29 14.10
C LEU A 109 -24.23 23.09 14.63
N PRO A 110 -24.26 23.42 15.93
CA PRO A 110 -25.25 24.34 16.45
C PRO A 110 -24.70 25.77 16.30
N TRP A 111 -25.45 26.58 15.54
CA TRP A 111 -25.36 28.04 15.41
C TRP A 111 -24.21 28.60 14.56
N ASP A 112 -24.61 29.43 13.60
CA ASP A 112 -23.74 30.25 12.75
C ASP A 112 -22.73 31.07 13.56
N ILE A 113 -21.44 30.79 13.37
CA ILE A 113 -20.41 31.84 13.37
C ILE A 113 -19.50 31.60 12.17
N VAL A 114 -19.74 32.42 11.15
CA VAL A 114 -18.78 32.81 10.12
C VAL A 114 -17.67 33.61 10.81
N LEU A 115 -16.41 33.19 10.67
CA LEU A 115 -15.26 34.09 10.81
C LEU A 115 -14.46 34.06 9.51
N GLY A 116 -14.69 35.11 8.72
CA GLY A 116 -13.95 35.44 7.52
C GLY A 116 -12.52 35.91 7.82
N SER A 117 -11.73 35.88 6.77
CA SER A 117 -10.41 36.47 6.65
C SER A 117 -10.33 37.91 7.17
N ASN A 118 -9.32 38.22 7.98
CA ASN A 118 -8.49 39.42 7.76
C ASN A 118 -7.21 39.43 8.63
N HIS A 119 -6.12 39.85 7.97
CA HIS A 119 -4.82 40.27 8.51
C HIS A 119 -3.79 39.19 8.88
N PHE A 120 -3.11 38.65 7.85
CA PHE A 120 -1.65 38.51 7.83
C PHE A 120 -1.15 38.55 6.38
N HIS A 121 -1.12 39.74 5.78
CA HIS A 121 -0.23 40.02 4.65
C HIS A 121 1.06 40.64 5.19
N ARG A 122 2.13 39.85 5.23
CA ARG A 122 3.51 40.26 4.97
C ARG A 122 4.40 39.02 5.07
N LEU A 123 4.52 38.35 3.92
CA LEU A 123 5.64 37.55 3.39
C LEU A 123 5.02 36.65 2.32
N GLY A 124 5.24 37.00 1.05
CA GLY A 124 4.58 36.41 -0.11
C GLY A 124 4.99 34.96 -0.36
N VAL A 125 4.27 34.02 0.26
CA VAL A 125 4.25 32.61 -0.12
C VAL A 125 2.80 32.11 -0.02
N GLU A 126 2.16 31.84 -1.16
CA GLU A 126 0.85 31.18 -1.20
C GLU A 126 1.02 29.71 -0.78
N TRP A 127 0.61 29.39 0.45
CA TRP A 127 0.55 28.02 0.96
C TRP A 127 -0.89 27.53 0.89
N ASN A 128 -1.12 26.44 0.14
CA ASN A 128 -2.40 25.74 0.05
C ASN A 128 -2.95 25.38 1.45
N SER A 129 -4.11 25.94 1.80
CA SER A 129 -4.75 25.83 3.13
C SER A 129 -5.53 24.53 3.35
N GLU A 130 -5.79 23.73 2.32
CA GLU A 130 -6.56 22.47 2.43
C GLU A 130 -5.81 21.32 3.12
N ILE A 131 -4.47 21.27 3.00
CA ILE A 131 -3.66 20.18 3.59
C ILE A 131 -3.64 20.26 5.13
N LYS A 132 -3.84 21.46 5.69
CA LYS A 132 -3.92 21.62 7.15
C LYS A 132 -5.15 20.93 7.74
N HIS A 133 -6.27 20.87 7.04
CA HIS A 133 -7.50 20.40 7.66
C HIS A 133 -7.52 18.88 7.81
N GLN A 134 -7.26 18.07 6.77
CA GLN A 134 -7.24 16.60 6.93
C GLN A 134 -6.10 16.12 7.84
N PHE A 135 -4.94 16.76 7.77
CA PHE A 135 -3.77 16.37 8.54
C PHE A 135 -3.91 16.73 10.02
N LEU A 136 -4.43 17.93 10.34
CA LEU A 136 -4.75 18.33 11.70
C LEU A 136 -5.98 17.57 12.24
N TYR A 137 -6.92 17.18 11.38
CA TYR A 137 -8.05 16.31 11.74
C TYR A 137 -7.53 14.95 12.23
N TRP A 138 -6.62 14.31 11.51
CA TRP A 138 -6.00 13.05 11.96
C TRP A 138 -5.21 13.22 13.27
N LEU A 139 -4.42 14.30 13.39
CA LEU A 139 -3.57 14.59 14.56
C LEU A 139 -4.37 14.92 15.82
N VAL A 140 -5.44 15.69 15.69
CA VAL A 140 -6.28 16.12 16.82
C VAL A 140 -7.21 14.98 17.25
N PHE A 141 -7.79 14.22 16.32
CA PHE A 141 -8.78 13.20 16.69
C PHE A 141 -8.17 11.92 17.31
N ASP A 142 -6.96 11.53 16.94
CA ASP A 142 -6.25 10.41 17.61
C ASP A 142 -5.80 10.80 19.04
N SER A 143 -5.66 12.11 19.31
CA SER A 143 -5.15 12.64 20.58
C SER A 143 -6.16 12.69 21.72
N PHE A 144 -7.47 12.66 21.45
CA PHE A 144 -8.48 13.01 22.47
C PHE A 144 -9.32 11.87 23.04
N GLY A 145 -9.21 10.61 22.60
CA GLY A 145 -9.88 9.44 23.22
C GLY A 145 -11.42 9.48 23.33
N ARG A 146 -12.08 10.59 22.93
CA ARG A 146 -13.54 10.80 23.00
C ARG A 146 -14.28 9.89 22.02
N TYR A 147 -13.64 9.50 20.91
CA TYR A 147 -14.20 8.55 19.95
C TYR A 147 -14.26 7.12 20.50
N GLU A 148 -13.32 6.72 21.37
CA GLU A 148 -13.27 5.34 21.87
C GLU A 148 -14.52 5.02 22.71
N LYS A 149 -14.97 5.95 23.57
CA LYS A 149 -16.21 5.78 24.34
C LYS A 149 -17.47 5.78 23.47
N ARG A 150 -17.55 6.64 22.44
CA ARG A 150 -18.71 6.73 21.53
C ARG A 150 -18.78 5.54 20.57
N ALA A 151 -17.62 5.07 20.08
CA ALA A 151 -17.50 3.85 19.28
C ALA A 151 -17.89 2.61 20.09
N LYS A 152 -17.37 2.45 21.32
CA LYS A 152 -17.76 1.34 22.22
C LYS A 152 -19.27 1.27 22.46
N ARG A 153 -19.94 2.42 22.63
CA ARG A 153 -21.42 2.46 22.78
C ARG A 153 -22.16 2.02 21.51
N LYS A 154 -21.78 2.53 20.33
CA LYS A 154 -22.40 2.12 19.05
C LYS A 154 -22.15 0.65 18.72
N LEU A 155 -20.95 0.15 18.98
CA LEU A 155 -20.57 -1.26 18.74
C LEU A 155 -21.31 -2.22 19.68
N LYS A 156 -21.55 -1.81 20.93
CA LYS A 156 -22.37 -2.57 21.87
C LYS A 156 -23.82 -2.74 21.39
N CYS A 157 -24.37 -1.76 20.66
CA CYS A 157 -25.70 -1.82 20.06
C CYS A 157 -25.76 -2.65 18.76
N MET A 158 -24.62 -2.93 18.12
CA MET A 158 -24.54 -3.80 16.93
C MET A 158 -24.25 -5.27 17.29
N ASN A 159 -24.15 -5.58 18.58
CA ASN A 159 -23.81 -6.90 19.08
C ASN A 159 -25.04 -7.79 19.29
N ASP A 160 -26.08 -7.61 18.45
CA ASP A 160 -27.14 -8.61 18.28
C ASP A 160 -26.51 -9.84 17.63
N GLN A 161 -26.01 -10.73 18.49
CA GLN A 161 -25.35 -11.97 18.14
C GLN A 161 -26.42 -12.97 17.66
N LYS A 162 -26.29 -13.42 16.41
CA LYS A 162 -26.96 -14.62 15.92
C LYS A 162 -25.95 -15.77 15.96
N ASP A 163 -26.40 -16.93 16.41
CA ASP A 163 -25.57 -18.13 16.44
C ASP A 163 -25.06 -18.47 15.02
N GLY A 164 -23.76 -18.73 14.91
CA GLY A 164 -23.11 -19.10 13.63
C GLY A 164 -22.54 -17.93 12.81
N GLU A 165 -22.63 -16.69 13.29
CA GLU A 165 -22.13 -15.49 12.58
C GLU A 165 -20.99 -14.79 13.36
N TYR A 166 -19.93 -14.42 12.64
CA TYR A 166 -18.86 -13.58 13.19
C TYR A 166 -19.15 -12.09 12.96
N TYR A 167 -18.74 -11.23 13.89
CA TYR A 167 -18.76 -9.79 13.64
C TYR A 167 -17.74 -9.43 12.54
N ALA A 168 -16.54 -9.99 12.62
CA ALA A 168 -15.50 -9.79 11.62
C ALA A 168 -14.72 -11.08 11.32
N ILE A 169 -14.29 -11.24 10.07
CA ILE A 169 -13.27 -12.20 9.66
C ILE A 169 -12.05 -11.42 9.20
N ILE A 170 -10.90 -11.69 9.81
CA ILE A 170 -9.60 -11.12 9.44
C ILE A 170 -8.83 -12.17 8.64
N ILE A 171 -8.28 -11.79 7.49
CA ILE A 171 -7.54 -12.71 6.63
C ILE A 171 -6.05 -12.37 6.70
N GLY A 172 -5.26 -13.17 7.41
CA GLY A 172 -3.81 -13.06 7.56
C GLY A 172 -3.34 -12.52 8.92
N THR A 173 -2.17 -12.98 9.36
CA THR A 173 -1.55 -12.65 10.66
C THR A 173 -0.29 -11.79 10.54
N GLY A 174 -0.17 -11.02 9.45
CA GLY A 174 0.83 -9.95 9.36
C GLY A 174 0.51 -8.77 10.29
N PHE A 175 1.32 -7.71 10.24
CA PHE A 175 1.10 -6.48 11.00
C PHE A 175 -0.34 -5.93 10.88
N SER A 176 -0.90 -5.92 9.67
CA SER A 176 -2.26 -5.42 9.43
C SER A 176 -3.32 -6.24 10.15
N GLY A 177 -3.22 -7.58 10.09
CA GLY A 177 -4.22 -8.48 10.68
C GLY A 177 -4.16 -8.48 12.20
N LEU A 178 -2.95 -8.59 12.75
CA LEU A 178 -2.74 -8.52 14.20
C LEU A 178 -3.11 -7.14 14.75
N GLY A 179 -2.75 -6.06 14.05
CA GLY A 179 -3.12 -4.70 14.44
C GLY A 179 -4.63 -4.51 14.51
N SER A 180 -5.36 -5.02 13.52
CA SER A 180 -6.83 -5.02 13.49
C SER A 180 -7.42 -5.84 14.65
N ALA A 181 -6.96 -7.06 14.88
CA ALA A 181 -7.42 -7.93 15.97
C ALA A 181 -7.20 -7.28 17.36
N ILE A 182 -6.01 -6.71 17.60
CA ILE A 182 -5.68 -5.99 18.84
C ILE A 182 -6.62 -4.80 19.04
N LYS A 183 -6.98 -4.08 17.96
CA LYS A 183 -7.91 -2.94 18.04
C LYS A 183 -9.35 -3.39 18.28
N LEU A 184 -9.80 -4.50 17.69
CA LEU A 184 -11.11 -5.09 18.00
C LEU A 184 -11.21 -5.48 19.48
N ASN A 185 -10.18 -6.14 20.04
CA ASN A 185 -10.13 -6.44 21.48
C ASN A 185 -10.21 -5.18 22.34
N LYS A 186 -9.49 -4.10 21.98
CA LYS A 186 -9.55 -2.82 22.70
C LYS A 186 -10.93 -2.15 22.63
N LEU A 187 -11.69 -2.39 21.55
CA LEU A 187 -13.07 -1.94 21.40
C LEU A 187 -14.08 -2.83 22.13
N GLY A 188 -13.65 -3.93 22.75
CA GLY A 188 -14.52 -4.89 23.42
C GLY A 188 -15.24 -5.84 22.46
N ILE A 189 -14.76 -5.96 21.22
CA ILE A 189 -15.29 -6.90 20.22
C ILE A 189 -14.44 -8.17 20.27
N ASP A 190 -15.05 -9.26 20.71
CA ASP A 190 -14.38 -10.57 20.81
C ASP A 190 -14.94 -11.59 19.81
N ASN A 191 -16.08 -11.30 19.17
CA ASN A 191 -16.69 -12.17 18.16
C ASN A 191 -16.04 -11.99 16.77
N TYR A 192 -14.77 -12.38 16.65
CA TYR A 192 -14.08 -12.42 15.37
C TYR A 192 -13.15 -13.62 15.30
N ILE A 193 -12.78 -13.95 14.08
CA ILE A 193 -11.85 -15.02 13.75
C ILE A 193 -10.78 -14.48 12.79
N VAL A 194 -9.56 -14.98 12.94
CA VAL A 194 -8.43 -14.68 12.07
C VAL A 194 -8.05 -15.94 11.31
N ILE A 195 -8.06 -15.88 9.98
CA ILE A 195 -7.71 -17.01 9.12
C ILE A 195 -6.27 -16.83 8.64
N GLU A 196 -5.41 -17.82 8.88
CA GLU A 196 -4.00 -17.82 8.50
C GLU A 196 -3.65 -19.08 7.69
N ARG A 197 -3.03 -18.87 6.53
CA ARG A 197 -2.63 -19.96 5.64
C ARG A 197 -1.48 -20.78 6.19
N TYR A 198 -0.60 -20.16 6.97
CA TYR A 198 0.56 -20.81 7.54
C TYR A 198 0.26 -21.44 8.90
N GLY A 199 1.17 -22.30 9.37
CA GLY A 199 1.10 -22.91 10.70
C GLY A 199 1.49 -21.99 11.86
N HIS A 200 1.89 -20.75 11.58
CA HIS A 200 2.44 -19.80 12.55
C HIS A 200 2.14 -18.35 12.15
N VAL A 201 2.37 -17.43 13.09
CA VAL A 201 2.11 -16.01 12.93
C VAL A 201 3.26 -15.33 12.18
N GLY A 202 2.95 -14.26 11.44
CA GLY A 202 3.94 -13.26 11.05
C GLY A 202 3.81 -12.71 9.63
N GLY A 203 2.96 -13.33 8.80
CA GLY A 203 2.77 -12.95 7.40
C GLY A 203 4.10 -12.94 6.63
N THR A 204 4.49 -11.79 6.07
CA THR A 204 5.78 -11.60 5.37
C THR A 204 6.97 -12.11 6.18
N TRP A 205 6.98 -11.86 7.48
CA TRP A 205 8.08 -12.23 8.37
C TRP A 205 8.04 -13.69 8.81
N TYR A 206 6.95 -14.41 8.56
CA TYR A 206 6.96 -15.87 8.66
C TYR A 206 7.38 -16.51 7.34
N ALA A 207 6.83 -16.05 6.21
CA ALA A 207 7.04 -16.65 4.90
C ALA A 207 8.49 -16.53 4.41
N ASN A 208 9.09 -15.33 4.50
CA ASN A 208 10.41 -15.07 3.93
C ASN A 208 11.50 -15.49 4.93
N LYS A 209 12.24 -16.56 4.62
CA LYS A 209 13.32 -17.10 5.48
C LYS A 209 14.69 -17.15 4.80
N TYR A 210 14.82 -16.48 3.66
CA TYR A 210 16.07 -16.42 2.91
C TYR A 210 17.16 -15.68 3.71
N PRO A 211 18.45 -16.03 3.52
CA PRO A 211 19.55 -15.41 4.24
C PRO A 211 19.64 -13.91 3.92
N GLY A 212 19.95 -13.10 4.93
CA GLY A 212 20.03 -11.65 4.79
C GLY A 212 18.68 -10.91 4.87
N CYS A 213 17.55 -11.64 4.96
CA CYS A 213 16.21 -11.04 5.02
C CYS A 213 16.09 -10.04 6.18
N ALA A 214 15.84 -8.78 5.83
CA ALA A 214 15.82 -7.65 6.75
C ALA A 214 14.83 -6.57 6.33
N CYS A 215 14.35 -5.82 7.32
CA CYS A 215 13.53 -4.63 7.05
C CYS A 215 14.38 -3.48 6.52
N ASP A 216 13.83 -2.71 5.60
CA ASP A 216 14.41 -1.47 5.07
C ASP A 216 13.90 -0.22 5.79
N VAL A 217 13.02 -0.41 6.80
CA VAL A 217 12.57 0.63 7.71
C VAL A 217 13.32 0.49 9.04
N PRO A 218 13.82 1.60 9.63
CA PRO A 218 14.48 1.55 10.93
C PRO A 218 13.59 0.93 12.01
N SER A 219 14.15 0.07 12.85
CA SER A 219 13.38 -0.80 13.77
C SER A 219 12.52 -0.05 14.77
N ASN A 220 12.97 1.11 15.26
CA ASN A 220 12.19 1.95 16.16
C ASN A 220 10.92 2.52 15.50
N LEU A 221 10.85 2.55 14.17
CA LEU A 221 9.66 2.88 13.40
C LEU A 221 8.88 1.64 12.96
N TYR A 222 9.57 0.53 12.69
CA TYR A 222 8.97 -0.72 12.22
C TYR A 222 8.46 -1.64 13.36
N SER A 223 7.53 -1.10 14.14
CA SER A 223 6.78 -1.77 15.20
C SER A 223 5.41 -1.11 15.34
N PHE A 224 4.48 -1.73 16.08
CA PHE A 224 3.22 -1.06 16.42
C PHE A 224 3.51 0.19 17.25
N SER A 225 2.84 1.30 16.93
CA SER A 225 3.02 2.57 17.65
C SER A 225 2.64 2.46 19.14
N PHE A 226 1.69 1.58 19.46
CA PHE A 226 1.23 1.30 20.82
C PHE A 226 2.04 0.20 21.53
N GLU A 227 2.95 -0.49 20.82
CA GLU A 227 3.85 -1.51 21.38
C GLU A 227 5.27 -1.35 20.79
N PRO A 228 6.00 -0.27 21.10
CA PRO A 228 7.40 -0.15 20.70
C PRO A 228 8.25 -1.26 21.33
N ASN A 229 9.26 -1.75 20.60
CA ASN A 229 10.19 -2.77 21.09
C ASN A 229 11.56 -2.13 21.39
N PRO A 230 11.98 -1.96 22.65
CA PRO A 230 13.28 -1.37 23.00
C PRO A 230 14.45 -2.36 22.86
N LYS A 231 14.18 -3.64 22.58
CA LYS A 231 15.17 -4.72 22.60
C LYS A 231 15.82 -4.98 21.24
N TRP A 232 15.38 -4.27 20.19
CA TRP A 232 15.89 -4.41 18.83
C TRP A 232 17.43 -4.50 18.78
N SER A 233 17.95 -5.53 18.12
CA SER A 233 19.36 -5.85 18.07
C SER A 233 20.15 -4.99 17.09
N HIS A 234 19.47 -4.53 16.04
CA HIS A 234 20.05 -3.73 14.96
C HIS A 234 19.16 -2.53 14.65
N TYR A 235 19.75 -1.53 14.00
CA TYR A 235 19.00 -0.37 13.52
C TYR A 235 18.02 -0.75 12.39
N PHE A 236 18.35 -1.77 11.60
CA PHE A 236 17.44 -2.44 10.67
C PHE A 236 17.25 -3.91 11.08
N SER A 237 16.10 -4.22 11.69
CA SER A 237 15.84 -5.56 12.23
C SER A 237 15.84 -6.64 11.15
N ARG A 238 16.44 -7.78 11.50
CA ARG A 238 16.42 -9.00 10.68
C ARG A 238 15.10 -9.74 10.86
N GLN A 239 14.75 -10.56 9.88
CA GLN A 239 13.48 -11.28 9.86
C GLN A 239 13.18 -12.07 11.15
N PRO A 240 14.10 -12.85 11.75
CA PRO A 240 13.79 -13.64 12.94
C PRO A 240 13.30 -12.78 14.11
N GLU A 241 13.92 -11.61 14.31
CA GLU A 241 13.58 -10.70 15.40
C GLU A 241 12.21 -10.05 15.21
N ILE A 242 11.81 -9.78 13.95
CA ILE A 242 10.49 -9.24 13.64
C ILE A 242 9.42 -10.32 13.80
N ALA A 243 9.70 -11.56 13.40
CA ALA A 243 8.81 -12.69 13.61
C ALA A 243 8.56 -12.91 15.11
N GLU A 244 9.62 -12.93 15.93
CA GLU A 244 9.52 -13.01 17.39
C GLU A 244 8.70 -11.87 17.99
N TYR A 245 8.86 -10.64 17.50
CA TYR A 245 8.06 -9.50 17.93
C TYR A 245 6.56 -9.66 17.64
N LEU A 246 6.20 -10.22 16.48
CA LEU A 246 4.79 -10.48 16.11
C LEU A 246 4.18 -11.63 16.93
N GLU A 247 4.96 -12.68 17.21
CA GLU A 247 4.56 -13.76 18.13
C GLU A 247 4.32 -13.19 19.55
N TYR A 248 5.26 -12.39 20.08
CA TYR A 248 5.09 -11.70 21.37
C TYR A 248 3.81 -10.84 21.41
N CYS A 249 3.54 -10.05 20.37
CA CYS A 249 2.31 -9.25 20.30
C CYS A 249 1.06 -10.13 20.28
N THR A 250 1.11 -11.26 19.57
CA THR A 250 -0.03 -12.19 19.49
C THR A 250 -0.37 -12.75 20.86
N ASP A 251 0.63 -13.15 21.64
CA ASP A 251 0.44 -13.72 22.97
C ASP A 251 0.05 -12.65 24.00
N LYS A 252 0.77 -11.52 24.03
CA LYS A 252 0.50 -10.42 24.97
C LYS A 252 -0.93 -9.89 24.88
N TYR A 253 -1.48 -9.81 23.67
CA TYR A 253 -2.82 -9.30 23.43
C TYR A 253 -3.88 -10.40 23.31
N ASN A 254 -3.53 -11.65 23.62
CA ASN A 254 -4.40 -12.82 23.62
C ASN A 254 -5.13 -13.04 22.27
N ILE A 255 -4.43 -12.79 21.16
CA ILE A 255 -4.99 -12.92 19.81
C ILE A 255 -4.96 -14.38 19.34
N ARG A 256 -4.00 -15.18 19.82
CA ARG A 256 -3.78 -16.56 19.35
C ARG A 256 -5.05 -17.42 19.34
N ARG A 257 -5.91 -17.28 20.35
CA ARG A 257 -7.18 -18.02 20.47
C ARG A 257 -8.19 -17.75 19.35
N HIS A 258 -8.05 -16.64 18.63
CA HIS A 258 -8.90 -16.28 17.49
C HIS A 258 -8.32 -16.78 16.16
N ILE A 259 -7.10 -17.33 16.14
CA ILE A 259 -6.38 -17.67 14.91
C ILE A 259 -6.64 -19.13 14.53
N HIS A 260 -7.07 -19.31 13.29
CA HIS A 260 -7.15 -20.61 12.63
C HIS A 260 -6.02 -20.72 11.62
N PHE A 261 -4.98 -21.45 12.01
CA PHE A 261 -3.80 -21.72 11.19
C PHE A 261 -4.08 -22.77 10.12
N ASN A 262 -3.15 -22.93 9.18
CA ASN A 262 -3.23 -23.91 8.08
C ASN A 262 -4.59 -23.87 7.35
N THR A 263 -5.14 -22.67 7.19
CA THR A 263 -6.48 -22.43 6.65
C THR A 263 -6.41 -21.35 5.59
N ASN A 264 -6.81 -21.66 4.36
CA ASN A 264 -6.89 -20.68 3.28
C ASN A 264 -8.32 -20.17 3.13
N VAL A 265 -8.48 -18.87 2.84
CA VAL A 265 -9.73 -18.34 2.31
C VAL A 265 -9.69 -18.48 0.79
N THR A 266 -10.67 -19.16 0.20
CA THR A 266 -10.73 -19.45 -1.24
C THR A 266 -11.75 -18.56 -1.95
N GLN A 267 -12.80 -18.12 -1.25
CA GLN A 267 -13.85 -17.28 -1.84
C GLN A 267 -14.47 -16.34 -0.81
N LEU A 268 -14.83 -15.14 -1.29
CA LEU A 268 -15.66 -14.16 -0.58
C LEU A 268 -16.89 -13.85 -1.44
N LYS A 269 -18.08 -13.99 -0.88
CA LYS A 269 -19.35 -13.68 -1.57
C LYS A 269 -20.22 -12.83 -0.65
N TRP A 270 -20.65 -11.66 -1.13
CA TRP A 270 -21.64 -10.84 -0.42
C TRP A 270 -23.05 -11.40 -0.66
N ILE A 271 -23.84 -11.52 0.41
CA ILE A 271 -25.24 -11.96 0.38
C ILE A 271 -26.11 -10.76 0.77
N GLU A 272 -26.76 -10.16 -0.21
CA GLU A 272 -27.53 -8.92 -0.06
C GLU A 272 -28.69 -9.07 0.94
N GLU A 273 -29.46 -10.16 0.83
CA GLU A 273 -30.63 -10.44 1.67
C GLU A 273 -30.28 -10.53 3.16
N GLN A 274 -29.11 -11.07 3.48
CA GLN A 274 -28.63 -11.27 4.85
C GLN A 274 -27.74 -10.13 5.34
N LYS A 275 -27.23 -9.29 4.42
CA LYS A 275 -26.21 -8.27 4.68
C LYS A 275 -24.96 -8.86 5.35
N LEU A 276 -24.53 -10.01 4.85
CA LEU A 276 -23.38 -10.78 5.34
C LEU A 276 -22.46 -11.18 4.19
N TRP A 277 -21.18 -11.31 4.52
CA TRP A 277 -20.20 -12.01 3.73
C TRP A 277 -20.25 -13.51 4.04
N GLN A 278 -20.46 -14.32 3.02
CA GLN A 278 -20.12 -15.73 3.04
C GLN A 278 -18.63 -15.88 2.66
N VAL A 279 -17.88 -16.53 3.55
CA VAL A 279 -16.45 -16.79 3.40
C VAL A 279 -16.25 -18.29 3.29
N THR A 280 -15.73 -18.72 2.15
CA THR A 280 -15.33 -20.11 1.96
C THR A 280 -13.89 -20.27 2.43
N ILE A 281 -13.69 -21.18 3.39
CA ILE A 281 -12.38 -21.56 3.91
C ILE A 281 -12.07 -23.01 3.56
N GLN A 282 -10.78 -23.29 3.35
CA GLN A 282 -10.26 -24.62 3.12
C GLN A 282 -9.18 -24.94 4.15
N SER A 283 -9.36 -26.01 4.91
CA SER A 283 -8.39 -26.55 5.86
C SER A 283 -8.36 -28.07 5.76
N ASN A 284 -7.18 -28.68 5.72
CA ASN A 284 -7.01 -30.15 5.59
C ASN A 284 -7.86 -30.77 4.46
N ASN A 285 -7.94 -30.11 3.30
CA ASN A 285 -8.77 -30.51 2.15
C ASN A 285 -10.28 -30.57 2.42
N GLN A 286 -10.74 -30.00 3.53
CA GLN A 286 -12.16 -29.82 3.82
C GLN A 286 -12.54 -28.37 3.60
N GLU A 287 -13.68 -28.16 2.95
CA GLU A 287 -14.26 -26.85 2.74
C GLU A 287 -15.30 -26.57 3.81
N LYS A 288 -15.31 -25.34 4.33
CA LYS A 288 -16.31 -24.85 5.26
C LYS A 288 -16.72 -23.43 4.89
N GLN A 289 -17.99 -23.11 5.12
CA GLN A 289 -18.51 -21.76 4.97
C GLN A 289 -18.63 -21.09 6.34
N LEU A 290 -18.16 -19.86 6.44
CA LEU A 290 -18.34 -18.97 7.59
C LEU A 290 -19.10 -17.73 7.13
N PHE A 291 -19.82 -17.09 8.05
CA PHE A 291 -20.56 -15.87 7.76
C PHE A 291 -20.06 -14.73 8.64
N ALA A 292 -19.90 -13.54 8.06
CA ALA A 292 -19.45 -12.37 8.80
C ALA A 292 -20.03 -11.06 8.29
N ARG A 293 -20.18 -10.08 9.18
CA ARG A 293 -20.61 -8.72 8.80
C ARG A 293 -19.50 -7.93 8.12
N ILE A 294 -18.27 -8.11 8.57
CA ILE A 294 -17.09 -7.37 8.12
C ILE A 294 -15.98 -8.32 7.69
N ILE A 295 -15.34 -8.01 6.56
CA ILE A 295 -14.09 -8.65 6.15
C ILE A 295 -12.95 -7.65 6.29
N ILE A 296 -11.89 -8.06 6.96
CA ILE A 296 -10.63 -7.32 7.05
C ILE A 296 -9.58 -8.08 6.23
N ALA A 297 -9.40 -7.64 4.98
CA ALA A 297 -8.42 -8.21 4.06
C ALA A 297 -6.99 -7.78 4.45
N ALA A 298 -6.33 -8.57 5.28
CA ALA A 298 -4.95 -8.35 5.75
C ALA A 298 -3.95 -9.33 5.08
N THR A 299 -4.23 -9.73 3.85
CA THR A 299 -3.52 -10.77 3.08
C THR A 299 -2.09 -10.40 2.71
N GLY A 300 -1.74 -9.11 2.82
CA GLY A 300 -0.44 -8.56 2.45
C GLY A 300 -0.30 -8.42 0.92
N PRO A 301 0.30 -7.32 0.43
CA PRO A 301 0.38 -7.07 -1.01
C PRO A 301 1.39 -7.95 -1.76
N LEU A 302 2.26 -8.69 -1.05
CA LEU A 302 3.43 -9.39 -1.59
C LEU A 302 3.58 -10.79 -0.96
N SER A 303 2.48 -11.53 -0.84
CA SER A 303 2.43 -12.79 -0.06
C SER A 303 2.51 -14.08 -0.90
N SER A 304 2.34 -14.00 -2.22
CA SER A 304 2.44 -15.16 -3.12
C SER A 304 3.71 -15.05 -3.97
N ALA A 305 4.46 -16.15 -4.07
CA ALA A 305 5.58 -16.27 -4.98
C ALA A 305 5.10 -16.11 -6.43
N SER A 306 5.92 -15.47 -7.27
CA SER A 306 5.65 -15.35 -8.70
C SER A 306 6.79 -16.00 -9.46
N TYR A 307 6.49 -17.15 -10.07
CA TYR A 307 7.40 -17.82 -10.98
C TYR A 307 7.12 -17.36 -12.42
N PRO A 308 8.15 -17.14 -13.25
CA PRO A 308 7.92 -16.88 -14.66
C PRO A 308 7.35 -18.13 -15.32
N THR A 309 6.25 -17.97 -16.04
CA THR A 309 5.57 -19.06 -16.76
C THR A 309 5.97 -19.13 -18.22
N ASP A 310 6.74 -18.15 -18.70
CA ASP A 310 7.03 -17.90 -20.11
C ASP A 310 8.46 -18.27 -20.52
N ILE A 311 9.28 -18.82 -19.62
CA ILE A 311 10.65 -19.24 -19.93
C ILE A 311 10.64 -20.69 -20.46
N PRO A 312 10.98 -20.92 -21.75
CA PRO A 312 11.00 -22.26 -22.31
C PRO A 312 11.96 -23.19 -21.57
N GLY A 313 11.52 -24.41 -21.26
CA GLY A 313 12.33 -25.45 -20.64
C GLY A 313 12.58 -25.28 -19.14
N ILE A 314 11.91 -24.34 -18.48
CA ILE A 314 11.95 -24.19 -17.01
C ILE A 314 11.55 -25.48 -16.28
N ASP A 315 10.57 -26.21 -16.81
CA ASP A 315 10.05 -27.49 -16.34
C ASP A 315 11.04 -28.66 -16.51
N LYS A 316 12.07 -28.47 -17.34
CA LYS A 316 13.09 -29.48 -17.66
C LYS A 316 14.37 -29.33 -16.85
N PHE A 317 14.48 -28.29 -16.02
CA PHE A 317 15.65 -28.10 -15.18
C PHE A 317 15.72 -29.21 -14.12
N GLU A 318 16.83 -29.95 -14.12
CA GLU A 318 17.06 -31.11 -13.24
C GLU A 318 17.76 -30.72 -11.93
N GLY A 319 18.26 -29.49 -11.84
CA GLY A 319 18.82 -28.92 -10.61
C GLY A 319 17.75 -28.43 -9.62
N GLN A 320 18.20 -27.86 -8.51
CA GLN A 320 17.28 -27.35 -7.48
C GLN A 320 16.78 -25.94 -7.82
N MET A 321 15.48 -25.70 -7.62
CA MET A 321 14.87 -24.38 -7.79
C MET A 321 14.22 -23.92 -6.50
N CYS A 322 14.37 -22.66 -6.15
CA CYS A 322 13.76 -22.09 -4.95
C CYS A 322 13.41 -20.62 -5.17
N HIS A 323 12.21 -20.20 -4.77
CA HIS A 323 11.87 -18.79 -4.70
C HIS A 323 12.20 -18.23 -3.31
N THR A 324 12.68 -16.98 -3.26
CA THR A 324 13.08 -16.33 -1.99
C THR A 324 11.96 -16.35 -0.92
N SER A 325 10.70 -16.21 -1.32
CA SER A 325 9.55 -16.30 -0.41
C SER A 325 9.18 -17.71 0.07
N GLU A 326 9.78 -18.75 -0.51
CA GLU A 326 9.54 -20.18 -0.24
C GLU A 326 10.87 -20.86 0.08
N TRP A 327 11.74 -20.15 0.81
CA TRP A 327 13.13 -20.52 1.00
C TRP A 327 13.31 -21.93 1.58
N ASP A 328 13.99 -22.78 0.82
CA ASP A 328 14.36 -24.13 1.24
C ASP A 328 15.75 -24.13 1.89
N LYS A 329 15.78 -24.43 3.19
CA LYS A 329 17.02 -24.47 3.99
C LYS A 329 17.85 -25.74 3.75
N THR A 330 17.32 -26.72 3.02
CA THR A 330 17.99 -27.98 2.75
C THR A 330 18.94 -27.91 1.54
N ILE A 331 18.87 -26.84 0.76
CA ILE A 331 19.74 -26.61 -0.39
C ILE A 331 21.18 -26.37 0.07
N ASP A 332 22.11 -27.22 -0.37
CA ASP A 332 23.55 -27.04 -0.16
C ASP A 332 24.17 -26.25 -1.32
N PHE A 333 24.61 -25.03 -1.01
CA PHE A 333 25.24 -24.12 -1.96
C PHE A 333 26.74 -24.39 -2.17
N LYS A 334 27.36 -25.23 -1.33
CA LYS A 334 28.81 -25.44 -1.35
C LYS A 334 29.27 -26.02 -2.67
N ASN A 335 30.25 -25.36 -3.30
CA ASN A 335 30.83 -25.72 -4.59
C ASN A 335 29.81 -25.82 -5.73
N LYS A 336 28.63 -25.21 -5.58
CA LYS A 336 27.60 -25.18 -6.62
C LYS A 336 27.69 -23.93 -7.48
N ARG A 337 27.24 -24.05 -8.72
CA ARG A 337 26.98 -22.93 -9.63
C ARG A 337 25.55 -22.48 -9.44
N VAL A 338 25.37 -21.25 -9.00
CA VAL A 338 24.06 -20.72 -8.60
C VAL A 338 23.66 -19.60 -9.54
N ALA A 339 22.42 -19.62 -10.02
CA ALA A 339 21.80 -18.50 -10.70
C ALA A 339 20.81 -17.81 -9.77
N VAL A 340 20.90 -16.49 -9.63
CA VAL A 340 19.85 -15.67 -9.01
C VAL A 340 19.19 -14.85 -10.12
N ILE A 341 17.90 -15.06 -10.32
CA ILE A 341 17.12 -14.40 -11.37
C ILE A 341 16.27 -13.32 -10.71
N GLY A 342 16.56 -12.07 -11.05
CA GLY A 342 15.96 -10.90 -10.42
C GLY A 342 16.98 -10.09 -9.61
N THR A 343 16.75 -8.78 -9.55
CA THR A 343 17.58 -7.81 -8.81
C THR A 343 16.70 -6.90 -7.94
N GLY A 344 15.62 -7.47 -7.41
CA GLY A 344 14.68 -6.78 -6.52
C GLY A 344 15.20 -6.67 -5.08
N ALA A 345 14.29 -6.33 -4.17
CA ALA A 345 14.60 -6.16 -2.75
C ALA A 345 15.15 -7.45 -2.09
N SER A 346 14.65 -8.62 -2.47
CA SER A 346 15.16 -9.90 -1.96
C SER A 346 16.55 -10.20 -2.53
N ALA A 347 16.78 -9.97 -3.82
CA ALA A 347 18.05 -10.26 -4.50
C ALA A 347 19.22 -9.49 -3.87
N ILE A 348 19.05 -8.19 -3.63
CA ILE A 348 20.09 -7.34 -3.05
C ILE A 348 20.47 -7.71 -1.61
N GLN A 349 19.67 -8.57 -0.97
CA GLN A 349 19.91 -9.11 0.37
C GLN A 349 20.47 -10.54 0.31
N VAL A 350 19.92 -11.40 -0.56
CA VAL A 350 20.28 -12.83 -0.63
C VAL A 350 21.58 -13.07 -1.39
N VAL A 351 21.88 -12.28 -2.44
CA VAL A 351 23.08 -12.47 -3.28
C VAL A 351 24.38 -12.28 -2.49
N PRO A 352 24.55 -11.22 -1.66
CA PRO A 352 25.72 -11.10 -0.80
C PRO A 352 25.92 -12.28 0.14
N GLU A 353 24.83 -12.86 0.65
CA GLU A 353 24.90 -13.99 1.57
C GLU A 353 25.28 -15.28 0.83
N ILE A 354 24.62 -15.59 -0.30
CA ILE A 354 24.94 -16.76 -1.14
C ILE A 354 26.39 -16.70 -1.63
N GLN A 355 26.88 -15.53 -2.02
CA GLN A 355 28.26 -15.35 -2.47
C GLN A 355 29.29 -15.85 -1.44
N GLN A 356 28.98 -15.72 -0.15
CA GLN A 356 29.83 -16.12 0.97
C GLN A 356 29.69 -17.61 1.35
N MET A 357 28.68 -18.31 0.83
CA MET A 357 28.40 -19.74 1.12
C MET A 357 29.31 -20.71 0.34
N ASN A 358 30.50 -20.26 -0.07
CA ASN A 358 31.47 -21.06 -0.82
C ASN A 358 30.88 -21.67 -2.11
N VAL A 359 30.10 -20.88 -2.85
CA VAL A 359 29.62 -21.22 -4.20
C VAL A 359 30.78 -21.19 -5.20
N SER A 360 30.80 -22.11 -6.16
CA SER A 360 31.84 -22.13 -7.20
C SER A 360 31.69 -20.96 -8.16
N GLN A 361 30.45 -20.60 -8.49
CA GLN A 361 30.12 -19.48 -9.36
C GLN A 361 28.71 -18.96 -9.05
N LEU A 362 28.52 -17.65 -9.03
CA LEU A 362 27.25 -16.99 -8.82
C LEU A 362 26.90 -16.11 -10.02
N PHE A 363 25.87 -16.51 -10.76
CA PHE A 363 25.34 -15.80 -11.91
C PHE A 363 24.14 -14.94 -11.47
N VAL A 364 24.20 -13.64 -11.68
CA VAL A 364 23.10 -12.72 -11.33
C VAL A 364 22.45 -12.23 -12.61
N PHE A 365 21.21 -12.65 -12.87
CA PHE A 365 20.46 -12.26 -14.06
C PHE A 365 19.64 -11.00 -13.76
N GLN A 366 20.03 -9.90 -14.38
CA GLN A 366 19.44 -8.59 -14.19
C GLN A 366 18.70 -8.14 -15.45
N ARG A 367 17.38 -8.00 -15.35
CA ARG A 367 16.57 -7.36 -16.40
C ARG A 367 16.59 -5.84 -16.32
N THR A 368 16.51 -5.29 -15.11
CA THR A 368 16.48 -3.83 -14.89
C THR A 368 17.20 -3.52 -13.58
N PRO A 369 18.25 -2.67 -13.59
CA PRO A 369 18.94 -2.31 -12.37
C PRO A 369 18.05 -1.47 -11.43
N PRO A 370 18.08 -1.74 -10.12
CA PRO A 370 17.40 -0.94 -9.11
C PRO A 370 18.20 0.31 -8.70
N TRP A 371 17.50 1.34 -8.21
CA TRP A 371 18.15 2.39 -7.41
C TRP A 371 18.47 1.86 -6.01
N ILE A 372 19.73 1.95 -5.59
CA ILE A 372 20.21 1.46 -4.28
C ILE A 372 20.86 2.60 -3.51
N ILE A 373 20.45 2.78 -2.25
CA ILE A 373 21.11 3.65 -1.29
C ILE A 373 21.86 2.82 -0.23
N PRO A 374 22.95 3.35 0.36
CA PRO A 374 23.66 2.68 1.43
C PRO A 374 22.77 2.36 2.62
N ARG A 375 22.94 1.16 3.18
CA ARG A 375 22.33 0.76 4.44
C ARG A 375 23.24 1.16 5.60
N VAL A 376 22.84 2.18 6.35
CA VAL A 376 23.53 2.59 7.59
C VAL A 376 23.09 1.68 8.74
N ASP A 377 23.38 0.39 8.63
CA ASP A 377 23.03 -0.59 9.65
C ASP A 377 24.10 -0.66 10.73
N ARG A 378 23.66 -0.86 11.97
CA ARG A 378 24.55 -1.01 13.13
C ARG A 378 23.88 -1.85 14.21
N ARG A 379 24.71 -2.51 15.02
CA ARG A 379 24.24 -3.11 16.27
C ARG A 379 23.81 -2.02 17.24
N VAL A 380 22.70 -2.26 17.91
CA VAL A 380 22.23 -1.44 19.03
C VAL A 380 22.89 -1.97 20.28
N SER A 381 23.62 -1.11 20.99
CA SER A 381 24.37 -1.47 22.18
C SER A 381 23.45 -1.85 23.34
N ASN A 382 23.94 -2.67 24.28
CA ASN A 382 23.19 -3.03 25.48
C ASN A 382 22.83 -1.81 26.33
N PHE A 383 23.67 -0.77 26.33
CA PHE A 383 23.38 0.50 26.99
C PHE A 383 22.19 1.22 26.35
N GLU A 384 22.16 1.34 25.01
CA GLU A 384 21.02 1.92 24.29
C GLU A 384 19.73 1.14 24.58
N LYS A 385 19.77 -0.20 24.52
CA LYS A 385 18.60 -1.04 24.83
C LYS A 385 18.08 -0.81 26.26
N ARG A 386 18.98 -0.74 27.24
CA ARG A 386 18.62 -0.42 28.64
C ARG A 386 18.00 0.98 28.75
N LEU A 387 18.62 1.98 28.12
CA LEU A 387 18.12 3.35 28.10
C LEU A 387 16.70 3.43 27.52
N LEU A 388 16.45 2.79 26.37
CA LEU A 388 15.13 2.77 25.73
C LEU A 388 14.09 2.01 26.58
N THR A 389 14.53 0.98 27.32
CA THR A 389 13.66 0.21 28.22
C THR A 389 13.25 1.03 29.44
N TYR A 390 14.19 1.71 30.11
CA TYR A 390 13.92 2.50 31.32
C TYR A 390 13.32 3.88 31.01
N PHE A 391 13.58 4.45 29.83
CA PHE A 391 13.08 5.76 29.42
C PHE A 391 12.31 5.67 28.08
N PRO A 392 11.07 5.15 28.08
CA PRO A 392 10.28 4.97 26.85
C PRO A 392 10.02 6.26 26.06
N ILE A 393 10.09 7.43 26.70
CA ILE A 393 9.96 8.74 26.06
C ILE A 393 11.05 8.93 24.99
N ILE A 394 12.28 8.49 25.27
CA ILE A 394 13.39 8.57 24.32
C ILE A 394 13.07 7.78 23.06
N GLN A 395 12.54 6.55 23.22
CA GLN A 395 12.13 5.73 22.09
C GLN A 395 11.02 6.39 21.25
N LYS A 396 10.04 7.01 21.90
CA LYS A 396 8.97 7.76 21.21
C LYS A 396 9.51 8.95 20.43
N LEU A 397 10.46 9.70 20.98
CA LEU A 397 11.11 10.82 20.30
C LEU A 397 11.92 10.34 19.09
N ILE A 398 12.70 9.27 19.24
CA ILE A 398 13.43 8.63 18.13
C ILE A 398 12.44 8.22 17.04
N ARG A 399 11.36 7.50 17.39
CA ARG A 399 10.33 7.09 16.44
C ARG A 399 9.72 8.29 15.70
N ARG A 400 9.39 9.37 16.42
CA ARG A 400 8.81 10.58 15.82
C ARG A 400 9.80 11.27 14.87
N SER A 401 11.07 11.37 15.25
CA SER A 401 12.13 11.90 14.38
C SER A 401 12.27 11.06 13.11
N LEU A 402 12.32 9.73 13.25
CA LEU A 402 12.38 8.80 12.12
C LEU A 402 11.16 8.94 11.21
N TYR A 403 9.96 8.99 11.77
CA TYR A 403 8.73 9.21 11.01
C TYR A 403 8.83 10.47 10.16
N TRP A 404 9.12 11.63 10.77
CA TRP A 404 9.21 12.90 10.03
C TRP A 404 10.33 12.90 8.99
N SER A 405 11.45 12.25 9.27
CA SER A 405 12.54 12.10 8.29
C SER A 405 12.11 11.30 7.06
N ARG A 406 11.26 10.27 7.24
CA ARG A 406 10.74 9.44 6.14
C ARG A 406 9.62 10.13 5.39
N GLU A 407 8.73 10.82 6.08
CA GLU A 407 7.69 11.66 5.46
C GLU A 407 8.32 12.76 4.58
N ALA A 408 9.43 13.37 5.02
CA ALA A 408 10.14 14.37 4.21
C ALA A 408 10.65 13.80 2.87
N LEU A 409 10.97 12.49 2.78
CA LEU A 409 11.38 11.86 1.52
C LEU A 409 10.23 11.75 0.51
N ILE A 410 8.97 11.74 0.96
CA ILE A 410 7.81 11.73 0.07
C ILE A 410 7.80 12.96 -0.84
N LEU A 411 8.30 14.12 -0.36
CA LEU A 411 8.46 15.33 -1.18
C LEU A 411 9.36 15.09 -2.39
N SER A 412 10.38 14.23 -2.25
CA SER A 412 11.28 13.85 -3.34
C SER A 412 10.64 12.86 -4.31
N PHE A 413 9.82 11.92 -3.81
CA PHE A 413 9.27 10.82 -4.61
C PHE A 413 7.94 11.15 -5.28
N ALA A 414 6.97 11.69 -4.54
CA ALA A 414 5.59 11.87 -5.00
C ALA A 414 5.38 13.17 -5.78
N TYR A 415 6.08 14.25 -5.38
CA TYR A 415 5.82 15.59 -5.91
C TYR A 415 6.83 16.05 -6.97
N ARG A 416 7.77 15.18 -7.38
CA ARG A 416 8.84 15.47 -8.37
C ARG A 416 9.56 16.79 -8.12
N TRP A 417 9.70 17.20 -6.86
CA TRP A 417 10.41 18.43 -6.52
C TRP A 417 11.86 18.35 -7.01
N PRO A 418 12.51 19.49 -7.32
CA PRO A 418 13.88 19.51 -7.85
C PRO A 418 14.91 18.76 -6.99
N ILE A 419 14.64 18.61 -5.68
CA ILE A 419 15.43 17.81 -4.75
C ILE A 419 15.61 16.35 -5.20
N ARG A 420 14.71 15.82 -6.04
CA ARG A 420 14.83 14.48 -6.63
C ARG A 420 16.11 14.34 -7.47
N TYR A 421 16.46 15.36 -8.26
CA TYR A 421 17.67 15.33 -9.09
C TYR A 421 18.94 15.35 -8.24
N VAL A 422 18.92 16.11 -7.13
CA VAL A 422 20.02 16.12 -6.15
C VAL A 422 20.19 14.73 -5.54
N ASN A 423 19.10 14.09 -5.10
CA ASN A 423 19.15 12.74 -4.55
C ASN A 423 19.61 11.71 -5.59
N GLU A 424 19.12 11.81 -6.82
CA GLU A 424 19.55 10.93 -7.91
C GLU A 424 21.06 11.03 -8.16
N GLU A 425 21.60 12.25 -8.24
CA GLU A 425 23.02 12.48 -8.46
C GLU A 425 23.88 12.00 -7.29
N LEU A 426 23.43 12.18 -6.05
CA LEU A 426 24.10 11.62 -4.87
C LEU A 426 24.18 10.09 -4.94
N VAL A 427 23.12 9.43 -5.38
CA VAL A 427 23.09 7.97 -5.53
C VAL A 427 23.98 7.51 -6.70
N ARG A 428 23.95 8.22 -7.84
CA ARG A 428 24.85 7.96 -8.98
C ARG A 428 26.31 8.13 -8.58
N SER A 429 26.63 9.20 -7.86
CA SER A 429 27.97 9.46 -7.35
C SER A 429 28.45 8.37 -6.39
N ASN A 430 27.58 7.90 -5.49
CA ASN A 430 27.90 6.77 -4.61
C ASN A 430 28.18 5.48 -5.40
N LEU A 431 27.32 5.15 -6.38
CA LEU A 431 27.52 4.00 -7.27
C LEU A 431 28.86 4.08 -8.01
N ASN A 432 29.17 5.24 -8.60
CA ASN A 432 30.41 5.47 -9.33
C ASN A 432 31.65 5.34 -8.44
N ARG A 433 31.54 5.71 -7.16
CA ARG A 433 32.61 5.55 -6.18
C ARG A 433 32.80 4.10 -5.74
N GLU A 434 31.72 3.35 -5.55
CA GLU A 434 31.79 1.97 -5.05
C GLU A 434 32.21 0.95 -6.11
N ILE A 435 31.77 1.13 -7.36
CA ILE A 435 32.10 0.21 -8.46
C ILE A 435 33.33 0.73 -9.18
N LYS A 436 34.38 -0.07 -9.32
CA LYS A 436 35.63 0.33 -10.00
C LYS A 436 35.58 0.10 -11.51
N ASP A 437 34.95 -0.99 -11.94
CA ASP A 437 34.82 -1.38 -13.34
C ASP A 437 33.78 -0.52 -14.08
N ILE A 438 34.22 0.15 -15.15
CA ILE A 438 33.41 1.05 -15.98
C ILE A 438 32.30 0.27 -16.71
N GLU A 439 32.56 -0.95 -17.17
CA GLU A 439 31.56 -1.75 -17.88
C GLU A 439 30.49 -2.27 -16.93
N LEU A 440 30.87 -2.64 -15.70
CA LEU A 440 29.91 -2.98 -14.65
C LEU A 440 29.04 -1.77 -14.26
N ARG A 441 29.63 -0.56 -14.14
CA ARG A 441 28.85 0.68 -13.86
C ARG A 441 27.75 0.89 -14.89
N LYS A 442 28.07 0.77 -16.20
CA LYS A 442 27.08 0.93 -17.28
C LYS A 442 25.90 -0.04 -17.13
N LYS A 443 26.16 -1.26 -16.66
CA LYS A 443 25.13 -2.30 -16.46
C LYS A 443 24.25 -2.07 -15.23
N VAL A 444 24.76 -1.44 -14.17
CA VAL A 444 24.02 -1.27 -12.91
C VAL A 444 23.39 0.11 -12.72
N ILE A 445 23.72 1.08 -13.58
CA ILE A 445 23.11 2.42 -13.53
C ILE A 445 21.66 2.35 -14.06
N PRO A 446 20.66 2.75 -13.26
CA PRO A 446 19.28 2.81 -13.75
C PRO A 446 19.07 3.86 -14.85
N THR A 447 18.30 3.45 -15.86
CA THR A 447 17.84 4.28 -16.99
C THR A 447 16.45 4.89 -16.77
N TRP A 448 15.90 4.72 -15.57
CA TRP A 448 14.57 5.17 -15.19
C TRP A 448 14.65 6.09 -13.97
N ASP A 449 13.64 6.94 -13.85
CA ASP A 449 13.52 8.02 -12.87
C ASP A 449 13.71 7.57 -11.39
N PHE A 450 14.59 8.25 -10.64
CA PHE A 450 14.73 8.01 -9.20
C PHE A 450 13.40 8.17 -8.45
N GLY A 451 13.04 7.18 -7.62
CA GLY A 451 11.78 7.18 -6.85
C GLY A 451 10.55 6.63 -7.57
N CYS A 452 10.60 6.34 -8.88
CA CYS A 452 9.46 5.73 -9.61
C CYS A 452 9.18 4.28 -9.22
N LYS A 453 10.13 3.61 -8.56
CA LYS A 453 9.95 2.36 -7.83
C LYS A 453 10.58 2.51 -6.46
N ARG A 454 10.26 1.59 -5.55
CA ARG A 454 10.87 1.54 -4.22
C ARG A 454 12.40 1.53 -4.33
N VAL A 455 13.04 2.54 -3.76
CA VAL A 455 14.50 2.62 -3.65
C VAL A 455 14.96 1.54 -2.68
N LEU A 456 15.91 0.74 -3.11
CA LEU A 456 16.43 -0.39 -2.34
C LEU A 456 17.56 0.07 -1.41
N ILE A 457 17.78 -0.65 -0.31
CA ILE A 457 18.76 -0.27 0.71
C ILE A 457 19.75 -1.41 0.92
N SER A 458 21.00 -1.24 0.50
CA SER A 458 22.09 -2.21 0.65
C SER A 458 23.44 -1.51 0.66
N SER A 459 24.38 -2.03 1.44
CA SER A 459 25.80 -1.61 1.43
C SER A 459 26.71 -2.70 0.83
N ASP A 460 26.19 -3.90 0.62
CA ASP A 460 26.97 -5.08 0.23
C ASP A 460 26.77 -5.46 -1.24
N TRP A 461 25.71 -4.94 -1.88
CA TRP A 461 25.35 -5.31 -3.25
C TRP A 461 26.46 -5.01 -4.27
N TYR A 462 26.93 -3.76 -4.34
CA TYR A 462 27.92 -3.36 -5.35
C TYR A 462 29.30 -3.96 -5.08
N SER A 463 29.67 -4.19 -3.82
CA SER A 463 30.93 -4.88 -3.48
C SER A 463 30.86 -6.36 -3.83
N THR A 464 29.69 -6.99 -3.69
CA THR A 464 29.44 -8.40 -4.06
C THR A 464 29.53 -8.60 -5.57
N LEU A 465 28.93 -7.72 -6.38
CA LEU A 465 28.98 -7.82 -7.84
C LEU A 465 30.40 -7.74 -8.44
N GLN A 466 31.37 -7.23 -7.67
CA GLN A 466 32.77 -7.11 -8.07
C GLN A 466 33.63 -8.31 -7.64
N LYS A 467 33.05 -9.32 -6.97
CA LYS A 467 33.79 -10.53 -6.56
C LYS A 467 34.07 -11.40 -7.77
N SER A 468 35.23 -12.06 -7.78
CA SER A 468 35.69 -12.88 -8.90
C SER A 468 34.77 -14.07 -9.22
N ASN A 469 34.07 -14.61 -8.23
CA ASN A 469 33.11 -15.69 -8.40
C ASN A 469 31.70 -15.21 -8.75
N VAL A 470 31.48 -13.91 -8.99
CA VAL A 470 30.18 -13.32 -9.32
C VAL A 470 30.20 -12.78 -10.75
N LYS A 471 29.20 -13.14 -11.56
CA LYS A 471 29.03 -12.61 -12.92
C LYS A 471 27.63 -12.02 -13.08
N LEU A 472 27.56 -10.71 -13.32
CA LEU A 472 26.31 -10.01 -13.66
C LEU A 472 25.99 -10.20 -15.16
N ILE A 473 24.79 -10.70 -15.44
CA ILE A 473 24.30 -11.00 -16.78
C ILE A 473 23.07 -10.13 -17.05
N THR A 474 23.17 -9.27 -18.06
CA THR A 474 22.07 -8.36 -18.46
C THR A 474 21.34 -8.82 -19.71
N ASN A 475 21.86 -9.86 -20.39
CA ASN A 475 21.19 -10.46 -21.55
C ASN A 475 19.97 -11.26 -21.10
N ARG A 476 18.90 -11.18 -21.88
CA ARG A 476 17.64 -11.85 -21.56
C ARG A 476 17.84 -13.37 -21.63
N ILE A 477 17.18 -14.08 -20.73
CA ILE A 477 17.09 -15.54 -20.75
C ILE A 477 16.24 -15.95 -21.96
N LYS A 478 16.78 -16.83 -22.80
CA LYS A 478 16.12 -17.41 -23.97
C LYS A 478 15.41 -18.71 -23.61
N GLN A 479 16.08 -19.58 -22.86
CA GLN A 479 15.54 -20.86 -22.39
C GLN A 479 16.38 -21.42 -21.24
N ILE A 480 15.80 -22.37 -20.51
CA ILE A 480 16.48 -23.18 -19.50
C ILE A 480 16.60 -24.61 -20.05
N LYS A 481 17.78 -25.21 -19.91
CA LYS A 481 18.06 -26.64 -20.19
C LYS A 481 18.20 -27.38 -18.85
N SER A 482 18.38 -28.71 -18.88
CA SER A 482 18.53 -29.54 -17.67
C SER A 482 19.51 -29.01 -16.61
N HIS A 483 20.65 -28.44 -17.02
CA HIS A 483 21.69 -27.95 -16.10
C HIS A 483 22.33 -26.62 -16.56
N SER A 484 21.60 -25.82 -17.33
CA SER A 484 22.13 -24.55 -17.83
C SER A 484 21.03 -23.55 -18.20
N ILE A 485 21.40 -22.27 -18.21
CA ILE A 485 20.57 -21.17 -18.68
C ILE A 485 21.20 -20.62 -19.96
N ILE A 486 20.40 -20.46 -21.02
CA ILE A 486 20.85 -19.87 -22.29
C ILE A 486 20.27 -18.48 -22.43
N THR A 487 21.10 -17.53 -22.84
CA THR A 487 20.68 -16.16 -23.15
C THR A 487 20.56 -15.94 -24.67
N TYR A 488 19.91 -14.85 -25.07
CA TYR A 488 19.61 -14.58 -26.49
C TYR A 488 20.84 -14.31 -27.38
N ASP A 489 21.95 -13.90 -26.79
CA ASP A 489 23.26 -13.74 -27.43
C ASP A 489 24.00 -15.07 -27.66
N GLY A 490 23.43 -16.20 -27.21
CA GLY A 490 23.96 -17.54 -27.45
C GLY A 490 24.86 -18.08 -26.35
N ASP A 491 25.17 -17.28 -25.33
CA ASP A 491 25.91 -17.73 -24.16
C ASP A 491 25.13 -18.80 -23.38
N GLU A 492 25.85 -19.83 -22.93
CA GLU A 492 25.34 -20.89 -22.07
C GLU A 492 26.01 -20.82 -20.70
N TYR A 493 25.19 -20.78 -19.66
CA TYR A 493 25.60 -20.65 -18.27
C TYR A 493 25.28 -21.95 -17.53
N PRO A 494 26.27 -22.78 -17.21
CA PRO A 494 26.03 -24.01 -16.46
C PRO A 494 25.65 -23.72 -15.01
N VAL A 495 24.53 -24.28 -14.54
CA VAL A 495 23.90 -23.94 -13.25
C VAL A 495 23.37 -25.20 -12.59
N ASP A 496 23.60 -25.32 -11.28
CA ASP A 496 23.11 -26.42 -10.43
C ASP A 496 21.89 -26.01 -9.60
N ILE A 497 21.78 -24.71 -9.27
CA ILE A 497 20.70 -24.15 -8.44
C ILE A 497 20.18 -22.84 -9.05
N ILE A 498 18.86 -22.70 -9.16
CA ILE A 498 18.20 -21.45 -9.56
C ILE A 498 17.42 -20.87 -8.38
N ILE A 499 17.71 -19.61 -8.04
CA ILE A 499 16.99 -18.82 -7.05
C ILE A 499 16.17 -17.74 -7.76
N TRP A 500 14.85 -17.77 -7.56
CA TRP A 500 13.92 -16.77 -8.07
C TRP A 500 13.72 -15.65 -7.05
N SER A 501 13.92 -14.40 -7.46
CA SER A 501 13.92 -13.24 -6.56
C SER A 501 13.11 -12.04 -7.01
#